data_AF-A0A350PA86-F1
#
_entry.id   AF-A0A350PA86-F1
#
_cell.length_a   1.000
_cell.length_b   1.000
_cell.length_c   1.000
_cell.angle_alpha   90.00
_cell.angle_beta   90.00
_cell.angle_gamma   90.00
#
_symmetry.space_group_name_H-M   'P 1'
#
loop_
_entity.id
_entity.type
_entity.pdbx_description
1 polymer ?
#
loop_
_entity_poly.entity_id
_entity_poly.type
_entity_poly.pdbx_seq_one_letter_code
_entity_poly.pdbx_strand_id
1 'polypeptide(L)'
;MARTYKQKFNKRFKQPLNQSNSKQKISKLTGVPLGVLRKVYSRGVGAYRTNPASVRPQITSPEQWAMSRVYSFVGKSYEAKKEGRNKINQDQDLFKLSQHGSRKEKTKKRKIRNKVSSRELPKENA
;
A
#
# COMPACT_ATOMS: atom_id res chain seq x y z
N MET A 1 -20.72 12.60 15.68
CA MET A 1 -20.53 11.44 14.77
C MET A 1 -19.06 11.16 14.53
N ALA A 2 -18.64 9.89 14.59
CA ALA A 2 -17.27 9.48 14.27
C ALA A 2 -16.98 9.59 12.76
N ARG A 3 -15.80 10.10 12.38
CA ARG A 3 -15.41 10.24 10.96
C ARG A 3 -15.09 8.88 10.33
N THR A 4 -15.50 8.69 9.06
CA THR A 4 -15.16 7.50 8.28
C THR A 4 -13.68 7.46 7.89
N TYR A 5 -13.16 6.29 7.49
CA TYR A 5 -11.76 6.18 7.03
C TYR A 5 -11.48 7.06 5.80
N LYS A 6 -12.44 7.19 4.88
CA LYS A 6 -12.36 8.11 3.74
C LYS A 6 -12.23 9.57 4.20
N GLN A 7 -13.09 10.01 5.11
CA GLN A 7 -13.04 11.36 5.65
C GLN A 7 -11.74 11.64 6.43
N LYS A 8 -11.25 10.65 7.20
CA LYS A 8 -9.96 10.73 7.89
C LYS A 8 -8.80 10.90 6.89
N PHE A 9 -8.81 10.12 5.81
CA PHE A 9 -7.82 10.22 4.74
C PHE A 9 -7.88 11.61 4.07
N ASN A 10 -9.05 12.04 3.61
CA ASN A 10 -9.23 13.31 2.93
C ASN A 10 -8.82 14.50 3.81
N LYS A 11 -9.19 14.49 5.10
CA LYS A 11 -8.75 15.51 6.07
C LYS A 11 -7.22 15.61 6.14
N ARG A 12 -6.52 14.46 6.16
CA ARG A 12 -5.04 14.43 6.26
C ARG A 12 -4.37 15.01 5.02
N PHE A 13 -4.91 14.73 3.84
CA PHE A 13 -4.35 15.22 2.57
C PHE A 13 -4.98 16.54 2.09
N LYS A 14 -5.65 17.28 2.99
CA LYS A 14 -6.31 18.57 2.69
C LYS A 14 -7.25 18.50 1.48
N GLN A 15 -7.99 17.40 1.35
CA GLN A 15 -8.99 17.18 0.31
C GLN A 15 -10.41 17.34 0.87
N PRO A 16 -11.42 17.63 0.02
CA PRO A 16 -12.83 17.62 0.42
C PRO A 16 -13.21 16.31 1.10
N LEU A 17 -13.92 16.38 2.23
CA LEU A 17 -14.16 15.23 3.13
C LEU A 17 -14.83 14.04 2.44
N ASN A 18 -15.72 14.29 1.49
CA ASN A 18 -16.49 13.25 0.80
C ASN A 18 -15.89 12.81 -0.54
N GLN A 19 -14.77 13.41 -0.97
CA GLN A 19 -14.12 13.11 -2.24
C GLN A 19 -13.71 11.64 -2.33
N SER A 20 -14.09 10.98 -3.42
CA SER A 20 -13.60 9.65 -3.78
C SER A 20 -12.20 9.76 -4.40
N ASN A 21 -11.29 8.84 -4.04
CA ASN A 21 -9.94 8.82 -4.61
C ASN A 21 -9.66 7.48 -5.27
N SER A 22 -9.00 7.51 -6.44
CA SER A 22 -8.51 6.30 -7.09
C SER A 22 -7.32 5.71 -6.33
N LYS A 23 -7.09 4.40 -6.48
CA LYS A 23 -5.94 3.70 -5.87
C LYS A 23 -4.61 4.33 -6.30
N GLN A 24 -4.53 4.80 -7.54
CA GLN A 24 -3.39 5.52 -8.11
C GLN A 24 -3.15 6.84 -7.37
N LYS A 25 -4.20 7.63 -7.13
CA LYS A 25 -4.09 8.90 -6.39
C LYS A 25 -3.67 8.66 -4.94
N ILE A 26 -4.26 7.65 -4.29
CA ILE A 26 -3.88 7.24 -2.93
C ILE A 26 -2.41 6.81 -2.87
N SER A 27 -1.94 6.03 -3.85
CA SER A 27 -0.54 5.60 -3.94
C SER A 27 0.42 6.79 -4.02
N LYS A 28 0.13 7.75 -4.91
CA LYS A 28 0.94 8.98 -5.05
C LYS A 28 0.97 9.82 -3.78
N LEU A 29 -0.19 10.01 -3.14
CA LEU A 29 -0.29 10.84 -1.92
C LEU A 29 0.41 10.21 -0.72
N THR A 30 0.42 8.88 -0.61
CA THR A 30 0.84 8.17 0.61
C THR A 30 2.20 7.50 0.51
N GLY A 31 2.75 7.40 -0.71
CA GLY A 31 3.94 6.63 -1.01
C GLY A 31 3.77 5.11 -0.87
N VAL A 32 2.54 4.61 -0.67
CA VAL A 32 2.28 3.16 -0.66
C VAL A 32 2.27 2.64 -2.09
N PRO A 33 3.01 1.56 -2.43
CA PRO A 33 3.04 1.05 -3.80
C PRO A 33 1.65 0.64 -4.31
N LEU A 34 1.33 1.01 -5.55
CA LEU A 34 0.04 0.69 -6.18
C LEU A 34 -0.26 -0.83 -6.16
N GLY A 35 0.76 -1.66 -6.38
CA GLY A 35 0.63 -3.12 -6.31
C GLY A 35 0.16 -3.62 -4.94
N VAL A 36 0.59 -2.97 -3.86
CA VAL A 36 0.12 -3.28 -2.50
C VAL A 36 -1.34 -2.88 -2.36
N LEU A 37 -1.74 -1.68 -2.80
CA LEU A 37 -3.13 -1.23 -2.72
C LEU A 37 -4.08 -2.11 -3.54
N ARG A 38 -3.63 -2.60 -4.70
CA ARG A 38 -4.40 -3.58 -5.51
C ARG A 38 -4.61 -4.89 -4.76
N LYS A 39 -3.58 -5.40 -4.07
CA LYS A 39 -3.70 -6.62 -3.25
C LYS A 39 -4.65 -6.44 -2.06
N VAL A 40 -4.57 -5.31 -1.34
CA VAL A 40 -5.52 -4.98 -0.25
C VAL A 40 -6.95 -4.96 -0.79
N TYR A 41 -7.17 -4.30 -1.94
CA TYR A 41 -8.47 -4.23 -2.58
C TYR A 41 -9.00 -5.62 -2.95
N SER A 42 -8.18 -6.44 -3.63
CA SER A 42 -8.55 -7.81 -4.01
C SER A 42 -8.91 -8.68 -2.80
N ARG A 43 -8.16 -8.56 -1.70
CA ARG A 43 -8.47 -9.26 -0.44
C ARG A 43 -9.77 -8.77 0.19
N GLY A 44 -10.08 -7.49 0.08
CA GLY A 44 -11.36 -6.95 0.50
C GLY A 44 -12.52 -7.57 -0.27
N VAL A 45 -12.44 -7.62 -1.60
CA VAL A 45 -13.47 -8.25 -2.44
C VAL A 45 -13.63 -9.73 -2.08
N GLY A 46 -12.52 -10.47 -1.91
CA GLY A 46 -12.56 -11.87 -1.49
C GLY A 46 -13.23 -12.06 -0.13
N ALA A 47 -12.82 -11.29 0.88
CA ALA A 47 -13.40 -11.34 2.22
C ALA A 47 -14.91 -11.05 2.22
N TYR A 48 -15.39 -10.17 1.34
CA TYR A 48 -16.83 -9.90 1.22
C TYR A 48 -17.62 -11.15 0.83
N ARG A 49 -17.05 -11.95 -0.08
CA ARG A 49 -17.70 -13.15 -0.62
C ARG A 49 -17.57 -14.35 0.29
N THR A 50 -16.43 -14.51 0.97
CA THR A 50 -16.10 -15.74 1.71
C THR A 50 -16.30 -15.62 3.22
N ASN A 51 -16.36 -14.41 3.76
CA ASN A 51 -16.53 -14.17 5.20
C ASN A 51 -17.38 -12.91 5.44
N PRO A 52 -18.70 -12.98 5.20
CA PRO A 52 -19.60 -11.85 5.37
C PRO A 52 -19.68 -11.34 6.82
N ALA A 53 -19.40 -12.19 7.82
CA ALA A 53 -19.35 -11.78 9.22
C ALA A 53 -18.24 -10.73 9.51
N SER A 54 -17.18 -10.71 8.70
CA SER A 54 -16.13 -9.69 8.77
C SER A 54 -16.53 -8.36 8.10
N VAL A 55 -17.61 -8.35 7.33
CA VAL A 55 -18.12 -7.19 6.61
C VAL A 55 -19.10 -6.42 7.49
N ARG A 56 -19.05 -5.10 7.39
CA ARG A 56 -20.02 -4.24 8.09
C ARG A 56 -21.42 -4.46 7.48
N PRO A 57 -22.47 -4.68 8.30
CA PRO A 57 -23.82 -4.97 7.81
C PRO A 57 -24.40 -3.93 6.85
N GLN A 58 -23.97 -2.67 6.97
CA GLN A 58 -24.44 -1.55 6.14
C GLN A 58 -23.83 -1.51 4.73
N ILE A 59 -22.88 -2.39 4.40
CA ILE A 59 -22.17 -2.36 3.11
C ILE A 59 -22.74 -3.42 2.17
N THR A 60 -23.36 -2.95 1.09
CA THR A 60 -24.06 -3.76 0.10
C THR A 60 -23.21 -4.09 -1.13
N SER A 61 -22.01 -3.50 -1.26
CA SER A 61 -21.11 -3.70 -2.41
C SER A 61 -19.72 -4.21 -1.98
N PRO A 62 -19.19 -5.27 -2.65
CA PRO A 62 -17.82 -5.74 -2.47
C PRO A 62 -16.77 -4.65 -2.74
N GLU A 63 -17.00 -3.81 -3.74
CA GLU A 63 -16.10 -2.73 -4.15
C GLU A 63 -16.02 -1.64 -3.08
N GLN A 64 -17.17 -1.30 -2.48
CA GLN A 64 -17.25 -0.34 -1.38
C GLN A 64 -16.53 -0.86 -0.14
N TRP A 65 -16.68 -2.15 0.19
CA TRP A 65 -15.94 -2.79 1.27
C TRP A 65 -14.43 -2.79 1.01
N ALA A 66 -14.03 -3.21 -0.19
CA ALA A 66 -12.63 -3.26 -0.60
C ALA A 66 -11.96 -1.88 -0.56
N MET A 67 -12.64 -0.83 -1.03
CA MET A 67 -12.11 0.52 -0.97
C MET A 67 -12.01 1.04 0.47
N SER A 68 -12.98 0.70 1.33
CA SER A 68 -12.94 1.05 2.76
C SER A 68 -11.71 0.43 3.45
N ARG A 69 -11.35 -0.81 3.09
CA ARG A 69 -10.10 -1.45 3.55
C ARG A 69 -8.85 -0.74 3.04
N VAL A 70 -8.83 -0.30 1.79
CA VAL A 70 -7.70 0.49 1.24
C VAL A 70 -7.47 1.76 2.08
N TYR A 71 -8.52 2.52 2.39
CA TYR A 71 -8.38 3.71 3.24
C TYR A 71 -7.93 3.37 4.67
N SER A 72 -8.47 2.30 5.27
CA SER A 72 -8.07 1.85 6.60
C SER A 72 -6.61 1.41 6.65
N PHE A 73 -6.17 0.62 5.66
CA PHE A 73 -4.80 0.13 5.52
C PHE A 73 -3.81 1.29 5.43
N VAL A 74 -4.09 2.26 4.57
CA VAL A 74 -3.24 3.44 4.39
C VAL A 74 -3.18 4.29 5.66
N GLY A 75 -4.31 4.53 6.31
CA GLY A 75 -4.37 5.29 7.56
C GLY A 75 -3.54 4.64 8.67
N LYS A 76 -3.71 3.34 8.87
CA LYS A 76 -2.94 2.54 9.84
C LYS A 76 -1.46 2.45 9.48
N SER A 77 -1.15 2.32 8.18
CA SER A 77 0.23 2.27 7.70
C SER A 77 0.96 3.59 7.97
N TYR A 78 0.26 4.71 7.79
CA TYR A 78 0.80 6.03 8.08
C TYR A 78 1.05 6.22 9.58
N GLU A 79 0.09 5.85 10.43
CA GLU A 79 0.22 5.92 11.90
C GLU A 79 1.36 5.03 12.39
N ALA A 80 1.44 3.80 11.89
CA ALA A 80 2.52 2.88 12.24
C ALA A 80 3.90 3.47 11.88
N LYS A 81 4.04 4.07 10.70
CA LYS A 81 5.29 4.76 10.32
C LYS A 81 5.61 5.93 11.25
N LYS A 82 4.60 6.75 11.59
CA LYS A 82 4.77 7.91 12.48
C LYS A 82 5.23 7.51 13.88
N GLU A 83 4.69 6.40 14.40
CA GLU A 83 4.98 5.87 15.73
C GLU A 83 6.18 4.90 15.76
N GLY A 84 6.88 4.72 14.63
CA GLY A 84 8.00 3.77 14.53
C GLY A 84 7.60 2.29 14.62
N ARG A 85 6.31 1.97 14.49
CA ARG A 85 5.81 0.58 14.53
C ARG A 85 6.11 -0.16 13.23
N ASN A 86 6.56 -1.40 13.38
CA ASN A 86 6.82 -2.33 12.28
C ASN A 86 5.63 -3.28 11.97
N LYS A 87 4.49 -3.13 12.67
CA LYS A 87 3.31 -3.98 12.54
C LYS A 87 2.00 -3.20 12.55
N ILE A 88 1.01 -3.73 11.83
CA ILE A 88 -0.40 -3.30 11.85
C ILE A 88 -1.30 -4.51 12.12
N ASN A 89 -2.55 -4.34 12.55
CA ASN A 89 -3.38 -5.51 12.92
C ASN A 89 -3.92 -6.31 11.71
N GLN A 90 -4.11 -5.66 10.56
CA GLN A 90 -4.68 -6.28 9.35
C GLN A 90 -3.71 -6.14 8.19
N ASP A 91 -3.67 -7.12 7.28
CA ASP A 91 -2.85 -7.07 6.06
C ASP A 91 -1.35 -6.82 6.36
N GLN A 92 -0.83 -7.45 7.42
CA GLN A 92 0.57 -7.31 7.88
C GLN A 92 1.60 -7.66 6.81
N ASP A 93 1.34 -8.71 6.04
CA ASP A 93 2.18 -9.16 4.93
C ASP A 93 2.30 -8.05 3.86
N LEU A 94 1.18 -7.37 3.56
CA LEU A 94 1.13 -6.24 2.64
C LEU A 94 1.80 -4.99 3.21
N PHE A 95 1.69 -4.76 4.51
CA PHE A 95 2.44 -3.70 5.18
C PHE A 95 3.94 -3.92 5.09
N LYS A 96 4.42 -5.11 5.43
CA LYS A 96 5.83 -5.49 5.28
C LYS A 96 6.29 -5.34 3.84
N LEU A 97 5.48 -5.77 2.87
CA LEU A 97 5.76 -5.61 1.43
C LEU A 97 5.85 -4.13 1.01
N SER A 98 4.99 -3.27 1.57
CA SER A 98 5.03 -1.83 1.35
C SER A 98 6.34 -1.20 1.85
N GLN A 99 6.87 -1.65 3.00
CA GLN A 99 8.16 -1.16 3.53
C GLN A 99 9.36 -1.71 2.77
N HIS A 100 9.32 -2.99 2.38
CA HIS A 100 10.47 -3.71 1.81
C HIS A 100 10.51 -3.73 0.27
N GLY A 101 9.46 -3.25 -0.42
CA GLY A 101 9.40 -3.18 -1.88
C GLY A 101 10.57 -2.42 -2.48
N SER A 102 11.06 -1.38 -1.80
CA SER A 102 12.25 -0.65 -2.21
C SER A 102 13.55 -1.45 -1.97
N ARG A 103 13.60 -2.36 -0.99
CA ARG A 103 14.84 -3.08 -0.60
C ARG A 103 15.19 -4.18 -1.60
N LYS A 104 14.23 -5.01 -2.04
CA LYS A 104 14.49 -6.08 -3.03
C LYS A 104 14.90 -5.53 -4.40
N GLU A 105 14.26 -4.44 -4.83
CA GLU A 105 14.55 -3.78 -6.10
C GLU A 105 15.89 -3.02 -6.05
N LYS A 106 16.22 -2.36 -4.93
CA LYS A 106 17.55 -1.77 -4.68
C LYS A 106 18.65 -2.84 -4.66
N THR A 107 18.46 -3.98 -3.98
CA THR A 107 19.44 -5.07 -4.02
C THR A 107 19.59 -5.69 -5.41
N LYS A 108 18.49 -5.83 -6.17
CA LYS A 108 18.54 -6.34 -7.55
C LYS A 108 19.27 -5.36 -8.48
N LYS A 109 18.95 -4.07 -8.43
CA LYS A 109 19.67 -3.01 -9.17
C LYS A 109 21.14 -2.93 -8.77
N ARG A 110 21.47 -3.07 -7.47
CA ARG A 110 22.85 -3.09 -6.99
C ARG A 110 23.63 -4.31 -7.49
N LYS A 111 23.01 -5.50 -7.47
CA LYS A 111 23.62 -6.72 -8.07
C LYS A 111 23.85 -6.57 -9.57
N ILE A 112 22.90 -5.99 -10.32
CA ILE A 112 23.02 -5.77 -11.76
C ILE A 112 24.13 -4.76 -12.05
N ARG A 113 24.14 -3.60 -11.36
CA ARG A 113 25.19 -2.58 -11.50
C ARG A 113 26.58 -3.15 -11.23
N ASN A 114 26.74 -3.88 -10.13
CA ASN A 114 28.02 -4.49 -9.78
C ASN A 114 28.47 -5.54 -10.81
N LYS A 115 27.53 -6.25 -11.44
CA LYS A 115 27.81 -7.24 -12.49
C LYS A 115 28.16 -6.63 -13.85
N VAL A 116 27.65 -5.43 -14.17
CA VAL A 116 28.03 -4.68 -15.39
C VAL A 116 29.41 -4.05 -15.20
N SER A 117 29.67 -3.45 -14.04
CA SER A 117 30.97 -2.83 -13.70
C SER A 117 32.15 -3.80 -13.67
N SER A 118 31.91 -5.12 -13.51
CA SER A 118 32.95 -6.15 -13.51
C SER A 118 33.16 -6.81 -14.88
N ARG A 119 32.39 -6.43 -15.90
CA ARG A 119 32.56 -6.91 -17.29
C ARG A 119 33.32 -5.92 -18.18
N GLU A 120 33.47 -4.68 -17.76
CA GLU A 120 34.25 -3.66 -18.46
C GLU A 120 35.64 -3.53 -17.81
N LEU A 121 36.53 -4.46 -18.15
CA LEU A 121 37.97 -4.25 -18.04
C LEU A 121 38.47 -3.87 -19.44
N PRO A 122 39.07 -2.68 -19.64
CA PRO A 122 39.64 -2.33 -20.92
C PRO A 122 40.81 -3.27 -21.21
N LYS A 123 40.75 -3.95 -22.35
CA LYS A 123 41.95 -4.50 -22.97
C LYS A 123 42.69 -3.29 -23.54
N GLU A 124 43.57 -2.70 -22.74
CA GLU A 124 44.58 -1.79 -23.26
C GLU A 124 45.95 -2.46 -23.12
N ASN A 125 46.72 -2.33 -24.19
CA ASN A 125 48.17 -2.52 -24.31
C ASN A 125 48.69 -3.95 -24.53
N ALA A 126 48.84 -4.30 -25.81
CA ALA A 126 50.02 -4.96 -26.36
C ALA A 126 50.16 -4.56 -27.84
#